data_AF-A0A7W7ZZ50-F1
#
_entry.id   AF-A0A7W7ZZ50-F1
#
_cell.length_a   1.000
_cell.length_b   1.000
_cell.length_c   1.000
_cell.angle_alpha   90.00
_cell.angle_beta   90.00
_cell.angle_gamma   90.00
#
_symmetry.space_group_name_H-M   'P 1'
#
loop_
_entity.id
_entity.type
_entity.pdbx_description
1 polymer ?
#
loop_
_entity_poly.entity_id
_entity_poly.type
_entity_poly.pdbx_seq_one_letter_code
_entity_poly.pdbx_strand_id
1 'polypeptide(L)'
;MIEVLLLTRHMAHEHIVTGIATAIRAGALTADAVALEARKAADSDSSTNTSTEPVTASGSVPTGATVTFLTERRLAHLPPDNRPLPSVAAYDQLLRHRRPATQPSAQGDTS
;
A
#
# COMPACT_ATOMS: atom_id res chain seq x y z
N MET A 1 -12.97 -6.67 13.43
CA MET A 1 -12.65 -6.25 14.83
C MET A 1 -11.16 -6.20 15.09
N ILE A 2 -10.38 -7.16 14.58
CA ILE A 2 -8.92 -7.08 14.68
C ILE A 2 -8.35 -5.89 13.89
N GLU A 3 -9.00 -5.47 12.80
CA GLU A 3 -8.54 -4.31 12.02
C GLU A 3 -8.60 -3.01 12.82
N VAL A 4 -9.59 -2.85 13.71
CA VAL A 4 -9.70 -1.66 14.59
C VAL A 4 -8.56 -1.65 15.61
N LEU A 5 -8.16 -2.80 16.14
CA LEU A 5 -7.01 -2.90 17.03
C LEU A 5 -5.71 -2.55 16.29
N LEU A 6 -5.56 -2.99 15.04
CA LEU A 6 -4.41 -2.62 14.20
C LEU A 6 -4.39 -1.13 13.88
N LEU A 7 -5.54 -0.50 13.76
CA LEU A 7 -5.65 0.95 13.52
C LEU A 7 -5.03 1.76 14.66
N THR A 8 -5.09 1.28 15.91
CA THR A 8 -4.45 1.95 17.06
C THR A 8 -2.93 2.01 16.97
N ARG A 9 -2.28 1.16 16.16
CA ARG A 9 -0.82 1.24 15.91
C ARG A 9 -0.45 2.48 15.08
N HIS A 10 -1.38 2.98 14.28
CA HIS A 10 -1.11 4.00 13.27
C HIS A 10 -1.84 5.31 13.51
N MET A 11 -2.68 5.39 14.54
CA MET A 11 -3.49 6.57 14.85
C MET A 11 -3.53 6.81 16.35
N ALA A 12 -3.61 8.08 16.74
CA ALA A 12 -3.79 8.44 18.15
C ALA A 12 -5.13 7.89 18.68
N HIS A 13 -5.12 7.50 19.95
CA HIS A 13 -6.28 6.87 20.61
C HIS A 13 -7.53 7.76 20.53
N GLU A 14 -7.38 9.07 20.72
CA GLU A 14 -8.49 10.03 20.70
C GLU A 14 -9.27 9.97 19.38
N HIS A 15 -8.58 10.00 18.24
CA HIS A 15 -9.23 9.93 16.93
C HIS A 15 -9.96 8.58 16.73
N ILE A 16 -9.45 7.50 17.30
CA ILE A 16 -10.10 6.17 17.23
C ILE A 16 -11.37 6.16 18.07
N VAL A 17 -11.35 6.72 19.28
CA VAL A 17 -12.55 6.83 20.13
C VAL A 17 -13.61 7.70 19.45
N THR A 18 -13.21 8.84 18.88
CA THR A 18 -14.11 9.69 18.10
C THR A 18 -14.69 8.93 16.91
N GLY A 19 -13.86 8.20 16.16
CA GLY A 19 -14.26 7.41 15.00
C GLY A 19 -15.22 6.26 15.33
N ILE A 20 -15.02 5.58 16.47
CA ILE A 20 -15.95 4.56 16.97
C ILE A 20 -17.28 5.21 17.33
N ALA A 21 -17.26 6.32 18.06
CA ALA A 21 -18.49 6.99 18.50
C ALA A 21 -19.31 7.53 17.31
N THR A 22 -18.66 8.07 16.27
CA THR A 22 -19.35 8.54 15.05
C THR A 22 -19.88 7.39 14.21
N ALA A 23 -19.11 6.30 14.02
CA ALA A 23 -19.59 5.13 13.29
C ALA A 23 -20.83 4.51 13.95
N ILE A 24 -20.84 4.41 15.29
CA ILE A 24 -22.01 3.94 16.05
C ILE A 24 -23.21 4.88 15.85
N ARG A 25 -23.02 6.20 15.93
CA ARG A 25 -24.10 7.17 15.67
C ARG A 25 -24.67 7.08 14.25
N ALA A 26 -23.83 6.74 13.28
CA ALA A 26 -24.24 6.51 11.89
C ALA A 26 -24.85 5.12 11.65
N GLY A 27 -24.89 4.25 12.67
CA GLY A 27 -25.36 2.87 12.54
C GLY A 27 -24.41 1.94 11.78
N ALA A 28 -23.14 2.34 11.60
CA ALA A 28 -22.14 1.57 10.87
C ALA A 28 -21.29 0.73 11.85
N LEU A 29 -21.43 -0.59 11.78
CA LEU A 29 -20.75 -1.55 12.66
C LEU A 29 -19.55 -2.25 11.98
N THR A 30 -18.97 -1.63 10.95
CA THR A 30 -17.81 -2.17 10.20
C THR A 30 -16.51 -1.48 10.59
N ALA A 31 -15.40 -2.22 10.51
CA ALA A 31 -14.08 -1.66 10.82
C ALA A 31 -13.66 -0.54 9.86
N ASP A 32 -14.05 -0.63 8.58
CA ASP A 32 -13.76 0.39 7.57
C ASP A 32 -14.47 1.72 7.86
N ALA A 33 -15.70 1.68 8.38
CA ALA A 33 -16.42 2.88 8.78
C ALA A 33 -15.72 3.58 9.96
N VAL A 34 -15.29 2.81 10.96
CA VAL A 34 -14.48 3.33 12.08
C VAL A 34 -13.17 3.93 11.58
N ALA A 35 -12.49 3.26 10.63
CA ALA A 35 -11.23 3.76 10.06
C ALA A 35 -11.41 5.06 9.27
N LEU A 36 -12.49 5.17 8.50
CA LEU A 36 -12.82 6.39 7.75
C LEU A 36 -13.07 7.57 8.70
N GLU A 37 -13.90 7.36 9.73
CA GLU A 37 -14.24 8.41 10.68
C GLU A 37 -13.06 8.78 11.59
N ALA A 38 -12.21 7.83 11.96
CA ALA A 38 -10.99 8.12 12.71
C ALA A 38 -10.01 8.97 11.90
N ARG A 39 -9.82 8.68 10.59
CA ARG A 39 -8.99 9.51 9.70
C ARG A 39 -9.54 10.92 9.58
N LYS A 40 -10.86 11.05 9.41
CA LYS A 40 -11.54 12.35 9.36
C LYS A 40 -11.35 13.15 10.66
N ALA A 41 -11.36 12.49 11.83
CA ALA A 41 -11.07 13.14 13.10
C ALA A 41 -9.61 13.64 13.18
N ALA A 42 -8.65 12.82 12.74
CA ALA A 42 -7.23 13.22 12.68
C ALA A 42 -6.98 14.40 11.73
N ASP A 43 -7.64 14.41 10.57
CA ASP A 43 -7.56 15.50 9.60
C ASP A 43 -8.15 16.80 10.19
N SER A 44 -9.26 16.70 10.94
CA SER A 44 -9.90 17.84 11.60
C SER A 44 -8.96 18.48 12.63
N ASP A 45 -8.30 17.68 13.48
CA ASP A 45 -7.35 18.20 14.48
C ASP A 45 -6.10 18.83 13.82
N SER A 46 -5.63 18.27 12.70
CA SER A 46 -4.54 18.87 11.92
C SER A 46 -4.94 20.24 11.34
N SER A 47 -6.20 20.39 10.91
CA SER A 47 -6.73 21.66 10.41
C SER A 47 -6.87 22.70 11.52
N THR A 48 -7.22 22.28 12.75
CA THR A 48 -7.30 23.17 13.92
C THR A 48 -5.92 23.70 14.32
N ASN A 49 -4.87 22.87 14.28
CA ASN A 49 -3.50 23.30 14.60
C ASN A 49 -2.85 24.19 13.54
N THR A 50 -3.44 24.27 12.34
CA THR A 50 -2.96 25.14 11.24
C THR A 50 -3.78 26.43 11.12
N SER A 51 -4.85 26.59 11.90
CA SER A 51 -5.75 27.75 11.80
C SER A 51 -5.35 28.87 12.76
N THR A 52 -4.40 29.70 12.30
CA THR A 52 -4.48 31.15 12.50
C THR A 52 -5.02 31.75 11.20
N GLU A 53 -6.30 31.50 10.91
CA GLU A 53 -7.22 32.39 10.17
C GLU A 53 -8.56 31.67 9.91
N PRO A 54 -9.71 32.30 10.20
CA PRO A 54 -11.00 31.75 9.86
C PRO A 54 -11.33 32.09 8.40
N VAL A 55 -10.94 31.22 7.47
CA VAL A 55 -11.53 31.26 6.12
C VAL A 55 -12.85 30.50 6.15
N THR A 56 -13.94 31.26 6.05
CA THR A 56 -15.27 30.76 5.74
C THR A 56 -15.20 29.87 4.50
N ALA A 57 -15.25 28.55 4.66
CA ALA A 57 -15.29 27.59 3.56
C ALA A 57 -16.68 27.51 2.91
N SER A 58 -17.15 28.65 2.38
CA SER A 58 -18.03 28.69 1.22
C SER A 58 -17.20 29.22 0.06
N GLY A 59 -16.55 28.32 -0.67
CA GLY A 59 -15.63 28.70 -1.74
C GLY A 59 -15.35 27.54 -2.68
N SER A 60 -16.21 27.42 -3.70
CA SER A 60 -16.00 26.78 -4.99
C SER A 60 -15.32 25.40 -5.01
N VAL A 61 -16.10 24.37 -5.32
CA VAL A 61 -15.57 23.20 -6.06
C VAL A 61 -14.82 23.76 -7.27
N PRO A 62 -13.52 23.46 -7.47
CA PRO A 62 -12.84 23.90 -8.68
C PRO A 62 -13.49 23.20 -9.88
N THR A 63 -14.36 23.93 -10.57
CA THR A 63 -14.88 23.59 -11.90
C THR A 63 -13.69 23.64 -12.87
N GLY A 64 -12.93 22.55 -12.90
CA GLY A 64 -11.68 22.47 -13.67
C GLY A 64 -10.57 21.63 -13.05
N ALA A 65 -10.86 20.77 -12.05
CA ALA A 65 -9.89 19.75 -11.65
C ALA A 65 -9.63 18.81 -12.85
N THR A 66 -8.57 19.08 -13.62
CA THR A 66 -8.11 18.20 -14.68
C THR A 66 -7.72 16.87 -14.04
N VAL A 67 -8.50 15.83 -14.32
CA VAL A 67 -8.21 14.48 -13.88
C VAL A 67 -7.03 13.97 -14.71
N THR A 68 -5.81 14.15 -14.19
CA THR A 68 -4.61 13.55 -14.78
C THR A 68 -4.51 12.09 -14.36
N PHE A 69 -4.21 11.18 -15.29
CA PHE A 69 -3.96 9.79 -14.95
C PHE A 69 -2.76 9.70 -13.99
N LEU A 70 -2.94 9.00 -12.88
CA LEU A 70 -1.89 8.83 -11.87
C LEU A 70 -0.60 8.26 -12.47
N THR A 71 -0.73 7.38 -13.47
CA THR A 71 0.38 6.80 -14.23
C THR A 71 1.17 7.87 -14.99
N GLU A 72 0.49 8.78 -15.70
CA GLU A 72 1.15 9.86 -16.44
C GLU A 72 1.90 10.80 -15.51
N ARG A 73 1.27 11.20 -14.40
CA ARG A 73 1.91 12.04 -13.38
C ARG A 73 3.13 11.35 -12.76
N ARG A 74 3.07 10.04 -12.54
CA ARG A 74 4.21 9.26 -12.02
C ARG A 74 5.35 9.19 -13.02
N LEU A 75 5.06 8.91 -14.30
CA LEU A 75 6.08 8.81 -15.35
C LEU A 75 6.80 10.14 -15.58
N ALA A 76 6.11 11.28 -15.49
CA ALA A 76 6.70 12.61 -15.65
C ALA A 76 7.72 12.97 -14.55
N HIS A 77 7.70 12.28 -13.41
CA HIS A 77 8.54 12.57 -12.25
C HIS A 77 9.40 11.39 -11.80
N LEU A 78 9.58 10.38 -12.65
CA LEU A 78 10.38 9.20 -12.30
C LEU A 78 11.88 9.49 -12.48
N PRO A 79 12.71 9.23 -11.46
CA PRO A 79 14.17 9.24 -11.62
C PRO A 79 14.62 8.20 -12.68
N PRO A 80 15.80 8.40 -13.31
CA PRO A 80 16.35 7.42 -14.24
C PRO A 80 16.52 6.05 -13.56
N ASP A 81 16.02 4.99 -14.20
CA ASP A 81 16.16 3.62 -13.68
C ASP A 81 17.58 3.11 -13.93
N ASN A 82 18.40 3.15 -12.88
CA ASN A 82 19.78 2.65 -12.90
C ASN A 82 19.90 1.23 -12.36
N ARG A 83 18.78 0.53 -12.16
CA ARG A 83 18.85 -0.85 -11.65
C ARG A 83 19.41 -1.77 -12.73
N PRO A 84 20.35 -2.67 -12.38
CA PRO A 84 20.85 -3.66 -13.32
C PRO A 84 19.74 -4.60 -13.77
N LEU A 85 19.84 -5.11 -14.99
CA LEU A 85 18.91 -6.10 -15.52
C LEU A 85 18.81 -7.31 -14.57
N PRO A 86 17.61 -7.82 -14.29
CA PRO A 86 17.46 -9.02 -13.49
C PRO A 86 18.16 -10.20 -14.17
N SER A 87 18.94 -10.97 -13.41
CA SER A 87 19.63 -12.17 -13.91
C SER A 87 18.75 -13.40 -13.71
N VAL A 88 18.73 -14.27 -14.72
CA VAL A 88 18.02 -15.57 -14.67
C VAL A 88 18.97 -16.72 -14.29
N ALA A 89 20.26 -16.45 -14.08
CA ALA A 89 21.29 -17.47 -13.83
C ALA A 89 20.99 -18.39 -12.64
N ALA A 90 20.30 -17.88 -11.61
CA ALA A 90 19.87 -18.68 -10.46
C ALA A 90 18.81 -19.74 -10.83
N TYR A 91 17.92 -19.43 -11.77
CA TYR A 91 16.92 -20.38 -12.26
C TYR A 91 17.55 -21.45 -13.16
N ASP A 92 18.53 -21.06 -13.98
CA ASP A 92 19.27 -21.99 -14.84
C ASP A 92 19.98 -23.09 -14.04
N GLN A 93 20.45 -22.79 -12.82
CA GLN A 93 21.06 -23.78 -11.93
C GLN A 93 20.07 -24.92 -11.61
N LEU A 94 18.81 -24.60 -11.32
CA LEU A 94 17.78 -25.58 -11.01
C LEU A 94 17.45 -26.49 -12.20
N LEU A 95 17.53 -25.96 -13.43
CA LEU A 95 17.31 -26.74 -14.66
C LEU A 95 18.47 -27.69 -14.95
N ARG A 96 19.71 -27.33 -14.57
CA ARG A 96 20.91 -28.16 -14.78
C ARG A 96 20.94 -29.41 -13.89
N HIS A 97 20.37 -29.34 -12.69
CA HIS A 97 20.31 -30.47 -11.76
C HIS A 97 19.33 -31.59 -12.19
N ARG A 98 18.53 -31.36 -13.25
CA ARG A 98 17.57 -32.35 -13.77
C ARG A 98 18.07 -33.19 -14.94
N ARG A 99 19.32 -33.06 -15.39
CA ARG A 99 19.91 -34.06 -16.31
C ARG A 99 20.51 -35.21 -15.48
N PRO A 100 19.86 -36.38 -15.38
CA PRO A 100 20.61 -37.57 -15.07
C PRO A 100 21.65 -37.74 -16.18
N ALA A 101 22.91 -37.85 -15.79
CA ALA A 101 23.94 -38.31 -16.71
C ALA A 101 23.47 -39.67 -17.24
N THR A 102 23.20 -39.75 -18.54
CA THR A 102 23.25 -41.05 -19.23
C THR A 102 24.67 -41.55 -19.05
N GLN A 103 24.90 -42.37 -18.03
CA GLN A 103 26.15 -43.06 -17.83
C GLN A 103 26.35 -44.00 -19.03
N PRO A 104 27.46 -43.91 -19.78
CA PRO A 104 27.81 -44.93 -20.75
C PRO A 104 28.19 -46.19 -19.96
N SER A 105 27.41 -47.25 -20.10
CA SER A 105 27.75 -48.58 -19.58
C SER A 105 29.02 -49.07 -20.27
N ALA A 106 30.17 -48.86 -19.64
CA ALA A 106 31.39 -49.59 -19.95
C ALA A 106 31.27 -50.99 -19.34
N GLN A 107 30.59 -51.89 -20.06
CA GLN A 107 30.60 -53.33 -19.76
C GLN A 107 31.93 -53.89 -20.28
N GLY A 108 32.94 -53.89 -19.40
CA GLY A 108 34.13 -54.71 -19.55
C GLY A 108 33.81 -56.14 -19.13
N ASP A 109 33.42 -56.98 -20.09
CA ASP A 109 33.36 -58.43 -19.86
C ASP A 109 34.79 -58.99 -19.91
N THR A 110 35.22 -59.52 -18.78
CA THR A 110 36.43 -60.32 -18.61
C THR A 110 35.99 -61.71 -18.14
N SER A 111 36.28 -62.74 -18.94
CA SER A 111 36.75 -64.11 -18.56
C SER A 111 36.46 -65.10 -19.68
#